data_AF-M5DLZ1-F1
#
_entry.id   AF-M5DLZ1-F1
#
_cell.length_a   1.000
_cell.length_b   1.000
_cell.length_c   1.000
_cell.angle_alpha   90.00
_cell.angle_beta   90.00
_cell.angle_gamma   90.00
#
_symmetry.space_group_name_H-M   'P 1'
#
loop_
_entity.id
_entity.type
_entity.pdbx_description
1 polymer ?
#
loop_
_entity_poly.entity_id
_entity_poly.type
_entity_poly.pdbx_seq_one_letter_code
_entity_poly.pdbx_strand_id
1 'polypeptide(L)'
;MAEAGAPKSCPIDIMGLRVFTIANAISLPVGNPLNHRHDPFIDVDTVRKYVTPTEKRLGLILSLSIYTFLTLTIVASFYIPDK
;
A
#
# COMPACT_ATOMS: atom_id res chain seq x y z
N MET A 1 -2.72 -17.51 -2.20
CA MET A 1 -1.98 -16.88 -3.31
C MET A 1 -1.06 -17.88 -4.02
N ALA A 2 -0.07 -18.46 -3.34
CA ALA A 2 0.78 -19.51 -3.94
C ALA A 2 -0.01 -20.77 -4.33
N GLU A 3 -0.98 -21.16 -3.50
CA GLU A 3 -1.88 -22.30 -3.77
C GLU A 3 -2.87 -22.06 -4.93
N ALA A 4 -2.99 -20.81 -5.40
CA ALA A 4 -3.88 -20.43 -6.50
C ALA A 4 -3.14 -20.25 -7.84
N GLY A 5 -1.86 -20.63 -7.92
CA GLY A 5 -1.04 -20.46 -9.13
C GLY A 5 -0.60 -19.02 -9.40
N ALA A 6 -0.83 -18.08 -8.46
CA ALA A 6 -0.33 -16.72 -8.61
C ALA A 6 1.20 -16.70 -8.44
N PRO A 7 1.95 -15.98 -9.31
CA PRO A 7 3.40 -15.92 -9.21
C PRO A 7 3.82 -15.41 -7.82
N LYS A 8 4.88 -16.02 -7.25
CA LYS A 8 5.47 -15.50 -6.01
C LYS A 8 5.91 -14.06 -6.27
N SER A 9 5.55 -13.17 -5.36
CA SER A 9 6.00 -11.77 -5.35
C SER A 9 7.53 -11.67 -5.49
N CYS A 10 8.02 -10.60 -6.11
CA CYS A 10 9.43 -10.29 -6.18
C CYS A 10 10.13 -10.42 -4.80
N PRO A 11 11.28 -11.09 -4.72
CA PRO A 11 12.00 -11.33 -3.46
C PRO A 11 12.71 -10.08 -2.93
N ILE A 12 12.87 -9.05 -3.77
CA ILE A 12 13.46 -7.77 -3.39
C ILE A 12 12.33 -6.82 -3.01
N ASP A 13 12.19 -6.56 -1.72
CA ASP A 13 11.33 -5.49 -1.20
C ASP A 13 12.19 -4.26 -0.91
N ILE A 14 11.90 -3.14 -1.57
CA ILE A 14 12.48 -1.86 -1.20
C ILE A 14 11.80 -1.47 0.12
N MET A 15 12.53 -1.57 1.23
CA MET A 15 12.09 -1.30 2.62
C MET A 15 10.64 -0.78 2.77
N GLY A 16 9.68 -1.71 2.84
CA GLY A 16 8.28 -1.42 3.14
C GLY A 16 7.39 -1.04 1.95
N LEU A 17 7.94 -0.91 0.74
CA LEU A 17 7.18 -0.62 -0.49
C LEU A 17 6.14 -1.71 -0.75
N ARG A 18 6.51 -2.99 -0.61
CA ARG A 18 5.57 -4.10 -0.84
C ARG A 18 4.45 -4.13 0.19
N VAL A 19 4.77 -3.90 1.45
CA VAL A 19 3.75 -3.85 2.51
C VAL A 19 2.79 -2.70 2.23
N PHE A 20 3.31 -1.56 1.79
CA PHE A 20 2.51 -0.40 1.41
C PHE A 20 1.64 -0.65 0.16
N THR A 21 2.16 -1.26 -0.89
CA THR A 21 1.37 -1.56 -2.11
C THR A 21 0.26 -2.56 -1.82
N ILE A 22 0.52 -3.60 -1.01
CA ILE A 22 -0.53 -4.52 -0.54
C ILE A 22 -1.56 -3.77 0.31
N ALA A 23 -1.13 -2.95 1.28
CA ALA A 23 -2.03 -2.19 2.14
C ALA A 23 -2.95 -1.27 1.34
N ASN A 24 -2.42 -0.59 0.31
CA ASN A 24 -3.22 0.25 -0.59
C ASN A 24 -4.19 -0.59 -1.44
N ALA A 25 -3.73 -1.69 -2.02
CA ALA A 25 -4.55 -2.58 -2.85
C ALA A 25 -5.77 -3.11 -2.09
N ILE A 26 -5.59 -3.50 -0.82
CA ILE A 26 -6.68 -4.07 0.00
C ILE A 26 -7.60 -2.99 0.57
N SER A 27 -7.07 -1.86 1.01
CA SER A 27 -7.82 -0.89 1.82
C SER A 27 -8.51 0.20 1.01
N LEU A 28 -7.85 0.74 -0.03
CA LEU A 28 -8.33 1.88 -0.79
C LEU A 28 -9.29 1.44 -1.91
N PRO A 29 -10.32 2.24 -2.28
CA PRO A 29 -11.17 1.93 -3.41
C PRO A 29 -10.37 1.83 -4.72
N VAL A 30 -10.71 0.86 -5.57
CA VAL A 30 -10.03 0.66 -6.86
C VAL A 30 -10.45 1.75 -7.84
N GLY A 31 -9.50 2.26 -8.61
CA GLY A 31 -9.73 3.30 -9.62
C GLY A 31 -9.40 4.71 -9.13
N ASN A 32 -8.81 4.85 -7.96
CA ASN A 32 -8.25 6.11 -7.50
C ASN A 32 -6.75 6.21 -7.86
N PRO A 33 -6.14 7.42 -7.80
CA PRO A 33 -4.74 7.61 -8.13
C PRO A 33 -3.74 6.74 -7.33
N LEU A 34 -4.15 6.29 -6.15
CA LEU A 34 -3.32 5.56 -5.18
C LEU A 34 -3.52 4.03 -5.24
N ASN A 35 -4.51 3.56 -5.99
CA ASN A 35 -4.91 2.16 -6.13
C ASN A 35 -5.58 1.96 -7.49
N HIS A 36 -4.77 2.00 -8.55
CA HIS A 36 -5.22 1.78 -9.91
C HIS A 36 -5.39 0.30 -10.20
N ARG A 37 -6.35 -0.01 -11.07
CA ARG A 37 -6.63 -1.40 -11.47
C ARG A 37 -5.48 -2.09 -12.21
N HIS A 38 -4.68 -1.31 -12.93
CA HIS A 38 -3.54 -1.78 -13.71
C HIS A 38 -2.22 -1.30 -13.07
N ASP A 39 -2.10 -1.47 -11.75
CA ASP A 39 -0.87 -1.16 -11.03
C ASP A 39 0.25 -2.14 -11.46
N PRO A 40 1.42 -1.65 -11.91
CA PRO A 40 2.53 -2.50 -12.33
C PRO A 40 3.15 -3.31 -11.18
N PHE A 41 2.94 -2.90 -9.93
CA PHE A 41 3.51 -3.55 -8.74
C PHE A 41 2.63 -4.66 -8.18
N ILE A 42 1.31 -4.60 -8.39
CA ILE A 42 0.37 -5.54 -7.77
C ILE A 42 -0.92 -5.73 -8.58
N ASP A 43 -1.36 -6.98 -8.73
CA ASP A 43 -2.70 -7.28 -9.24
C ASP A 43 -3.73 -7.10 -8.12
N VAL A 44 -4.32 -5.90 -8.09
CA VAL A 44 -5.30 -5.46 -7.09
C VAL A 44 -6.53 -6.38 -7.04
N ASP A 45 -7.01 -6.83 -8.20
CA ASP A 45 -8.22 -7.67 -8.29
C ASP A 45 -7.96 -9.08 -7.73
N THR A 46 -6.77 -9.63 -7.97
CA THR A 46 -6.39 -10.93 -7.41
C THR A 46 -6.20 -10.88 -5.90
N VAL A 47 -5.53 -9.84 -5.38
CA VAL A 47 -5.26 -9.71 -3.94
C VAL A 47 -6.55 -9.58 -3.15
N ARG A 48 -7.49 -8.75 -3.62
CA ARG A 48 -8.77 -8.50 -2.94
C ARG A 48 -9.66 -9.74 -2.78
N LYS A 49 -9.54 -10.73 -3.66
CA LYS A 49 -10.32 -11.98 -3.58
C LYS A 49 -10.00 -12.80 -2.32
N TYR A 50 -8.79 -12.66 -1.78
CA TYR A 50 -8.31 -13.44 -0.64
C TYR A 50 -8.32 -12.66 0.68
N VAL A 51 -8.82 -11.42 0.68
CA VAL A 51 -8.74 -10.51 1.83
C VAL A 51 -9.95 -10.64 2.72
N THR A 52 -9.69 -10.77 4.02
CA THR A 52 -10.71 -10.72 5.08
C THR A 52 -11.07 -9.27 5.44
N PRO A 53 -12.27 -9.02 6.00
CA PRO A 53 -12.66 -7.68 6.43
C PRO A 53 -11.73 -7.09 7.50
N THR A 54 -11.10 -7.93 8.33
CA THR A 54 -10.14 -7.51 9.36
C THR A 54 -8.84 -7.00 8.74
N GLU A 55 -8.28 -7.74 7.77
CA GLU A 55 -7.08 -7.32 7.02
C GLU A 55 -7.34 -6.02 6.25
N LYS A 56 -8.56 -5.83 5.75
CA LYS A 56 -8.95 -4.60 5.07
C LYS A 56 -8.87 -3.37 5.99
N ARG A 57 -9.33 -3.51 7.25
CA ARG A 57 -9.22 -2.45 8.27
C ARG A 57 -7.78 -2.20 8.68
N LEU A 58 -6.99 -3.26 8.87
CA LEU A 58 -5.57 -3.14 9.20
C LEU A 58 -4.80 -2.42 8.09
N GLY A 59 -5.05 -2.79 6.82
CA GLY A 59 -4.49 -2.10 5.67
C GLY A 59 -4.85 -0.63 5.64
N LEU A 60 -6.09 -0.27 5.99
CA LEU A 60 -6.54 1.13 6.04
C LEU A 60 -5.80 1.93 7.12
N ILE A 61 -5.65 1.36 8.32
CA ILE A 61 -4.90 1.98 9.42
C ILE A 61 -3.44 2.21 8.98
N LEU A 62 -2.82 1.22 8.35
CA LEU A 62 -1.44 1.30 7.89
C LEU A 62 -1.27 2.35 6.79
N SER A 63 -2.13 2.35 5.77
CA SER A 63 -2.12 3.34 4.70
C SER A 63 -2.29 4.75 5.26
N LEU A 64 -3.25 4.98 6.17
CA LEU A 64 -3.42 6.29 6.81
C LEU A 64 -2.20 6.71 7.62
N SER A 65 -1.59 5.79 8.36
CA SER A 65 -0.38 6.07 9.16
C SER A 65 0.79 6.50 8.28
N ILE A 66 1.00 5.80 7.15
CA ILE A 66 2.07 6.11 6.19
C ILE A 66 1.82 7.46 5.51
N TYR A 67 0.61 7.70 5.00
CA TYR A 67 0.29 8.99 4.37
C TYR A 67 0.38 10.15 5.38
N THR A 68 -0.08 9.95 6.61
CA THR A 68 0.04 10.96 7.68
C THR A 68 1.50 11.25 7.97
N PHE A 69 2.34 10.22 8.14
CA PHE A 69 3.77 10.40 8.36
C PHE A 69 4.43 11.16 7.20
N LEU A 70 4.19 10.76 5.95
CA LEU A 70 4.73 11.42 4.76
C LEU A 70 4.31 12.89 4.68
N THR A 71 3.02 13.19 4.89
CA THR A 71 2.52 14.57 4.88
C THR A 71 3.16 15.40 5.99
N LEU A 72 3.31 14.85 7.21
CA LEU A 72 3.99 15.53 8.30
C LEU A 72 5.46 15.78 8.01
N THR A 73 6.19 14.81 7.44
CA THR A 73 7.60 14.96 7.08
C THR A 73 7.78 16.05 6.01
N ILE A 74 6.95 16.03 4.97
CA ILE A 74 6.98 17.04 3.90
C ILE A 74 6.64 18.42 4.44
N VAL A 75 5.57 18.54 5.25
CA VAL A 75 5.20 19.83 5.84
C VAL A 75 6.31 20.30 6.76
N ALA A 76 6.80 19.45 7.66
CA ALA A 76 7.87 19.78 8.59
C ALA A 76 9.13 20.23 7.85
N SER A 77 9.49 19.65 6.69
CA SER A 77 10.68 20.08 5.95
C SER A 77 10.63 21.54 5.49
N PHE A 78 9.44 22.13 5.30
CA PHE A 78 9.30 23.56 5.00
C PHE A 78 9.45 24.47 6.22
N TYR A 79 9.27 23.93 7.44
CA TYR A 79 9.29 24.69 8.70
C TYR A 79 10.49 24.37 9.58
N ILE A 80 11.32 23.37 9.22
CA ILE A 80 12.59 23.11 9.88
C ILE A 80 13.53 24.27 9.51
N PRO A 81 13.94 25.12 10.46
CA PRO A 81 14.87 26.21 10.17
C PRO A 81 16.22 25.61 9.78
N ASP A 82 16.73 26.02 8.62
CA ASP A 82 18.12 25.78 8.26
C ASP A 82 18.99 26.50 9.29
N LYS A 83 19.83 25.73 10.00
CA LYS A 83 20.85 26.30 10.89
C LYS A 83 21.97 26.92 10.09
#